data_AF-A0A1Q4GQU0-F1
#
_entry.id   AF-A0A1Q4GQU0-F1
#
_cell.length_a   1.000
_cell.length_b   1.000
_cell.length_c   1.000
_cell.angle_alpha   90.00
_cell.angle_beta   90.00
_cell.angle_gamma   90.00
#
_symmetry.space_group_name_H-M   'P 1'
#
loop_
_entity.id
_entity.type
_entity.pdbx_description
1 polymer ?
#
loop_
_entity_poly.entity_id
_entity_poly.type
_entity_poly.pdbx_seq_one_letter_code
_entity_poly.pdbx_strand_id
1 'polypeptide(L)'
;MSSKTKPPAPDLTQFNVRLPTELKARLENYARMIDRPQASVASEALADYLDWRIPQIEALKQAVAAADRGEFASADDVEKFFKAYET
;
A
#
# COMPACT_ATOMS: atom_id res chain seq x y z
N MET A 1 -20.88 9.41 -39.57
CA MET A 1 -20.74 8.21 -38.73
C MET A 1 -19.41 8.30 -38.00
N SER A 2 -19.36 8.94 -36.82
CA SER A 2 -18.12 9.08 -36.05
C SER A 2 -17.86 7.80 -35.26
N SER A 3 -16.93 6.98 -35.72
CA SER A 3 -16.42 5.83 -34.98
C SER A 3 -15.59 6.34 -33.80
N LYS A 4 -16.13 6.22 -32.58
CA LYS A 4 -15.37 6.45 -31.35
C LYS A 4 -14.32 5.36 -31.21
N THR A 5 -13.05 5.74 -31.29
CA THR A 5 -11.90 4.86 -31.05
C THR A 5 -11.93 4.39 -29.60
N LYS A 6 -12.00 3.08 -29.39
CA LYS A 6 -11.88 2.44 -28.07
C LYS A 6 -10.50 2.80 -27.48
N PRO A 7 -10.40 3.24 -26.21
CA PRO A 7 -9.11 3.47 -25.58
C PRO A 7 -8.22 2.21 -25.67
N PRO A 8 -6.89 2.34 -25.80
CA PRO A 8 -6.00 1.19 -25.77
C PRO A 8 -6.22 0.39 -24.48
N ALA A 9 -6.28 -0.93 -24.61
CA ALA A 9 -6.37 -1.81 -23.45
C ALA A 9 -5.08 -1.65 -22.60
N PRO A 10 -5.19 -1.73 -21.25
CA PRO A 10 -4.01 -1.65 -20.39
C PRO A 10 -3.03 -2.80 -20.68
N ASP A 11 -1.73 -2.53 -20.52
CA ASP A 11 -0.68 -3.55 -20.58
C ASP A 11 -0.79 -4.46 -19.35
N LEU A 12 -1.47 -5.59 -19.51
CA LEU A 12 -1.68 -6.58 -18.45
C LEU A 12 -0.62 -7.68 -18.52
N THR A 13 -0.02 -7.99 -17.36
CA THR A 13 0.88 -9.13 -17.21
C THR A 13 0.33 -10.11 -16.17
N GLN A 14 0.73 -11.38 -16.24
CA GLN A 14 0.25 -12.43 -15.35
C GLN A 14 1.39 -13.14 -14.66
N PHE A 15 1.16 -13.53 -13.41
CA PHE A 15 2.04 -14.39 -12.64
C PHE A 15 1.20 -15.35 -11.79
N ASN A 16 1.77 -16.48 -11.40
CA ASN A 16 1.07 -17.52 -10.64
C ASN A 16 1.48 -17.48 -9.16
N VAL A 17 0.50 -17.46 -8.27
CA VAL A 17 0.71 -17.43 -6.81
C VAL A 17 0.09 -18.68 -6.18
N ARG A 18 0.84 -19.35 -5.32
CA ARG A 18 0.30 -20.41 -4.46
C ARG A 18 -0.34 -19.78 -3.24
N LEU A 19 -1.63 -20.04 -3.04
CA LEU A 19 -2.38 -19.54 -1.89
C LEU A 19 -2.72 -20.71 -0.95
N PRO A 20 -2.69 -20.52 0.38
CA PRO A 20 -3.34 -21.43 1.30
C PRO A 20 -4.81 -21.64 0.90
N THR A 21 -5.29 -22.88 1.01
CA THR A 21 -6.66 -23.25 0.61
C THR A 21 -7.71 -22.35 1.27
N GLU A 22 -7.53 -22.05 2.56
CA GLU A 22 -8.44 -21.19 3.32
C GLU A 22 -8.47 -19.76 2.78
N LEU A 23 -7.31 -19.18 2.43
CA LEU A 23 -7.22 -17.83 1.87
C LEU A 23 -7.94 -17.75 0.53
N LYS A 24 -7.75 -18.74 -0.35
CA LYS A 24 -8.46 -18.83 -1.63
C LYS A 24 -9.97 -18.89 -1.42
N ALA A 25 -10.45 -19.72 -0.49
CA ALA A 25 -11.88 -19.84 -0.20
C ALA A 25 -12.48 -18.52 0.34
N ARG A 26 -11.76 -17.82 1.23
CA ARG A 26 -12.19 -16.51 1.74
C ARG A 26 -12.28 -15.47 0.63
N LEU A 27 -11.29 -15.40 -0.25
CA LEU A 27 -11.29 -14.49 -1.41
C LEU A 27 -12.45 -14.80 -2.36
N GLU A 28 -12.70 -16.07 -2.68
CA GLU A 28 -13.81 -16.50 -3.54
C GLU A 28 -15.18 -16.14 -2.94
N ASN A 29 -15.37 -16.37 -1.65
CA ASN A 29 -16.61 -16.02 -0.97
C ASN A 29 -16.86 -14.51 -0.98
N TYR A 30 -15.83 -13.71 -0.65
CA TYR A 30 -15.94 -12.27 -0.68
C TYR A 30 -16.23 -11.73 -2.09
N ALA A 31 -15.51 -12.22 -3.10
CA ALA A 31 -15.72 -11.84 -4.50
C ALA A 31 -17.17 -12.12 -4.96
N ARG A 32 -17.76 -13.25 -4.54
CA ARG A 32 -19.16 -13.59 -4.81
C ARG A 32 -20.15 -12.64 -4.12
N MET A 33 -19.87 -12.23 -2.87
CA MET A 33 -20.75 -11.33 -2.11
C MET A 33 -20.88 -9.95 -2.76
N ILE A 34 -19.83 -9.49 -3.43
CA ILE A 34 -19.80 -8.18 -4.10
C ILE A 34 -20.04 -8.27 -5.61
N ASP A 35 -20.34 -9.46 -6.14
CA ASP A 35 -20.51 -9.76 -7.57
C ASP A 35 -19.33 -9.29 -8.46
N ARG A 36 -18.10 -9.64 -8.05
CA ARG A 36 -16.88 -9.26 -8.78
C ARG A 36 -15.98 -10.45 -9.09
N PRO A 37 -15.20 -10.42 -10.18
CA PRO A 37 -14.24 -11.47 -10.48
C PRO A 37 -13.14 -11.57 -9.41
N GLN A 38 -12.83 -12.79 -8.99
CA GLN A 38 -11.79 -13.08 -7.99
C GLN A 38 -10.44 -12.45 -8.35
N ALA A 39 -10.04 -12.52 -9.62
CA ALA A 39 -8.78 -11.96 -10.11
C ALA A 39 -8.74 -10.43 -10.00
N SER A 40 -9.88 -9.75 -10.23
CA SER A 40 -9.98 -8.30 -10.07
C SER A 40 -9.79 -7.91 -8.61
N VAL A 41 -10.47 -8.61 -7.69
CA VAL A 41 -10.35 -8.37 -6.25
C VAL A 41 -8.92 -8.63 -5.76
N ALA A 42 -8.28 -9.70 -6.24
CA ALA A 42 -6.89 -10.00 -5.89
C ALA A 42 -5.92 -8.93 -6.40
N SER A 43 -6.09 -8.47 -7.64
CA SER A 43 -5.26 -7.42 -8.23
C SER A 43 -5.39 -6.10 -7.47
N GLU A 44 -6.61 -5.73 -7.10
CA GLU A 44 -6.87 -4.50 -6.33
C GLU A 44 -6.31 -4.59 -4.91
N ALA A 45 -6.56 -5.69 -4.20
CA ALA A 45 -6.01 -5.87 -2.86
C ALA A 45 -4.47 -5.84 -2.87
N LEU A 46 -3.83 -6.36 -3.92
CA LEU A 46 -2.38 -6.28 -4.08
C LEU A 46 -1.92 -4.84 -4.37
N ALA A 47 -2.62 -4.12 -5.25
CA ALA A 47 -2.34 -2.71 -5.54
C ALA A 47 -2.45 -1.87 -4.26
N ASP A 48 -3.58 -1.94 -3.56
CA ASP A 48 -3.83 -1.21 -2.32
C ASP A 48 -2.76 -1.51 -1.25
N TYR A 49 -2.36 -2.78 -1.11
CA TYR A 49 -1.30 -3.15 -0.17
C TYR A 49 0.04 -2.50 -0.53
N LEU A 50 0.42 -2.52 -1.80
CA LEU A 50 1.70 -1.98 -2.25
C LEU A 50 1.71 -0.44 -2.20
N ASP A 51 0.64 0.20 -2.65
CA ASP A 51 0.46 1.65 -2.60
C ASP A 51 0.54 2.16 -1.15
N TRP A 52 0.00 1.40 -0.20
CA TRP A 52 0.11 1.74 1.21
C TRP A 52 1.49 1.41 1.80
N ARG A 53 2.09 0.25 1.48
CA ARG A 53 3.30 -0.24 2.16
C ARG A 53 4.61 0.35 1.63
N ILE A 54 4.73 0.56 0.33
CA ILE A 54 6.00 1.00 -0.27
C ILE A 54 6.44 2.37 0.30
N PRO A 55 5.58 3.40 0.35
CA PRO A 55 5.98 4.71 0.87
C PRO A 55 6.44 4.67 2.33
N GLN A 56 5.85 3.79 3.16
CA GLN A 56 6.26 3.63 4.55
C GLN A 56 7.68 3.06 4.67
N ILE A 57 8.01 2.05 3.85
CA ILE A 57 9.34 1.45 3.85
C ILE A 57 10.38 2.46 3.33
N GLU A 58 10.02 3.25 2.32
CA GLU A 58 10.87 4.33 1.82
C GLU A 58 11.09 5.41 2.88
N ALA A 59 10.03 5.89 3.51
CA ALA A 59 10.11 6.88 4.59
C ALA A 59 10.95 6.37 5.77
N LEU A 60 10.78 5.09 6.15
CA LEU A 60 11.59 4.49 7.20
C LEU A 60 13.07 4.47 6.84
N LYS A 61 13.43 4.09 5.61
CA LYS A 61 14.82 4.13 5.14
C LYS A 61 15.41 5.54 5.19
N GLN A 62 14.63 6.55 4.80
CA GLN A 62 15.07 7.95 4.87
C GLN A 62 15.26 8.42 6.32
N ALA A 63 14.32 8.08 7.22
CA ALA A 63 14.41 8.41 8.64
C ALA A 63 15.64 7.76 9.30
N VAL A 64 15.94 6.50 8.98
CA VAL A 64 17.16 5.82 9.45
C VAL A 64 18.43 6.49 8.90
N ALA A 65 18.45 6.88 7.62
CA ALA A 65 19.61 7.56 7.07
C ALA A 65 19.81 8.97 7.66
N ALA A 66 18.72 9.70 7.95
CA ALA A 66 18.78 11.00 8.64
C ALA A 66 19.30 10.85 10.07
N ALA A 67 18.79 9.84 10.78
CA ALA A 67 19.26 9.42 12.09
C ALA A 67 20.77 9.14 12.12
N ASP A 68 21.28 8.36 11.17
CA ASP A 68 22.70 8.03 11.06
C ASP A 68 23.58 9.27 10.81
N ARG A 69 23.01 10.33 10.21
CA ARG A 69 23.67 11.65 10.05
C ARG A 69 23.52 12.56 11.27
N GLY A 70 22.83 12.12 12.31
CA GLY A 70 22.55 12.92 13.51
C GLY A 70 21.44 13.96 13.30
N GLU A 71 20.62 13.84 12.26
CA GLU A 71 19.47 14.73 12.00
C GLU A 71 18.28 14.37 12.91
N PHE A 72 18.50 14.43 14.21
CA PHE A 72 17.50 14.27 15.25
C PHE A 72 17.23 15.59 15.97
N ALA A 73 16.08 15.67 16.65
CA ALA A 73 15.85 16.71 17.64
C ALA A 73 16.91 16.61 18.74
N SER A 74 17.44 17.75 19.19
CA SER A 74 18.31 17.78 20.36
C SER A 74 17.51 17.47 21.64
N ALA A 75 18.20 17.14 22.73
CA ALA A 75 17.54 16.93 24.03
C ALA A 75 16.72 18.16 24.46
N ASP A 76 17.26 19.37 24.21
CA ASP A 76 16.60 20.63 24.54
C ASP A 76 15.33 20.84 23.69
N ASP A 77 15.36 20.47 22.41
CA ASP A 77 14.18 20.54 21.52
C ASP A 77 13.07 19.61 22.03
N VAL A 78 13.44 18.41 22.46
CA VAL A 78 12.50 17.42 23.03
C VAL A 78 11.92 17.92 24.35
N GLU A 79 12.74 18.44 25.26
CA GLU A 79 12.29 18.99 26.54
C GLU A 79 11.31 20.15 26.33
N LYS A 80 11.63 21.07 25.41
CA LYS A 80 10.77 22.20 25.06
C LYS A 80 9.43 21.75 24.49
N PHE A 81 9.41 20.71 23.65
CA PHE A 81 8.18 20.15 23.11
C PHE A 81 7.25 19.63 24.21
N PHE A 82 7.76 18.85 25.16
CA PHE A 82 6.92 18.28 26.23
C PHE A 82 6.40 19.32 27.22
N LYS A 83 7.23 20.31 27.61
CA LYS A 83 6.80 21.41 28.49
C LYS A 83 5.61 22.21 27.93
N ALA A 84 5.45 22.27 26.60
CA ALA A 84 4.34 22.97 25.97
C ALA A 84 2.97 22.28 26.21
N TYR A 85 2.96 21.03 26.67
CA TYR A 85 1.75 20.24 26.93
C TYR A 85 1.60 19.82 28.40
N GLU A 86 2.51 20.21 29.29
CA GLU A 86 2.31 20.09 30.73
C GLU A 86 1.28 21.14 31.17
N THR A 87 0.13 20.66 31.66
CA THR A 87 -0.99 21.50 32.16
C THR A 87 -0.79 21.82 33.64
#